data_AF-A0A950XTS7-F1
#
_entry.id   AF-A0A950XTS7-F1
#
_cell.length_a   1.000
_cell.length_b   1.000
_cell.length_c   1.000
_cell.angle_alpha   90.00
_cell.angle_beta   90.00
_cell.angle_gamma   90.00
#
_symmetry.space_group_name_H-M   'P 1'
#
loop_
_entity.id
_entity.type
_entity.pdbx_description
1 polymer ?
#
loop_
_entity_poly.entity_id
_entity_poly.type
_entity_poly.pdbx_seq_one_letter_code
_entity_poly.pdbx_strand_id
1 'polypeptide(L)' 'MRTTVTLDQDVYEAAAYLSRTSGERFGKVLSQLARRGLRQPLKSRPSGKQRFPTFEVSAGATVIPASRIQKVLDEEGPL' A
#
# COMPACT_ATOMS: atom_id res chain seq x y z
N MET A 1 24.71 -9.32 0.22
CA MET A 1 24.88 -10.48 1.11
C MET A 1 24.05 -11.63 0.56
N ARG A 2 24.54 -12.88 0.64
CA ARG A 2 23.75 -14.09 0.38
C ARG A 2 23.43 -14.75 1.72
N THR A 3 22.17 -15.04 1.94
CA THR A 3 21.67 -15.63 3.19
C THR A 3 20.60 -16.64 2.83
N THR A 4 20.59 -17.78 3.52
CA THR A 4 19.51 -18.76 3.42
C THR A 4 18.47 -18.43 4.49
N VAL A 5 17.20 -18.37 4.10
CA VAL A 5 16.08 -18.10 4.99
C VAL A 5 15.00 -19.15 4.77
N THR A 6 14.31 -19.52 5.84
CA THR A 6 13.10 -20.35 5.76
C THR A 6 11.91 -19.44 5.52
N LEU A 7 11.09 -19.76 4.52
CA LEU A 7 9.87 -19.03 4.19
C LEU A 7 8.68 -19.98 4.28
N ASP A 8 7.57 -19.49 4.83
CA ASP A 8 6.30 -20.17 4.70
C ASP A 8 5.86 -20.18 3.21
N GLN A 9 5.08 -21.21 2.84
CA GLN A 9 4.72 -21.46 1.45
C GLN A 9 3.97 -20.29 0.80
N ASP A 10 3.04 -19.70 1.54
CA ASP A 10 2.25 -18.55 1.11
C ASP A 10 3.12 -17.30 0.85
N VAL A 11 4.10 -17.05 1.71
CA VAL A 11 5.07 -15.96 1.55
C VAL A 11 5.95 -16.19 0.33
N TYR A 12 6.41 -17.43 0.12
CA TYR A 12 7.20 -17.79 -1.06
C TYR A 12 6.42 -17.55 -2.35
N GLU A 13 5.17 -18.02 -2.42
CA GLU A 13 4.30 -17.86 -3.59
C GLU A 13 4.01 -16.39 -3.89
N ALA A 14 3.70 -15.59 -2.87
CA ALA A 14 3.47 -14.16 -3.03
C ALA A 14 4.72 -13.44 -3.56
N ALA A 15 5.90 -13.73 -2.99
CA ALA A 15 7.15 -13.14 -3.45
C ALA A 15 7.52 -13.59 -4.87
N ALA A 16 7.24 -14.85 -5.24
CA ALA A 16 7.48 -15.38 -6.57
C ALA A 16 6.57 -14.74 -7.61
N TYR A 17 5.30 -14.53 -7.29
CA TYR A 17 4.36 -13.80 -8.14
C TYR A 17 4.85 -12.37 -8.38
N LEU A 18 5.21 -11.64 -7.32
CA LEU A 18 5.70 -10.26 -7.41
C LEU A 18 7.01 -10.15 -8.21
N SER A 19 7.88 -11.14 -8.12
CA SER A 19 9.11 -11.21 -8.92
C SER A 19 8.81 -11.35 -10.41
N ARG A 20 7.84 -12.19 -10.78
CA ARG A 20 7.45 -12.39 -12.19
C ARG A 20 6.78 -11.14 -12.77
N THR A 21 5.89 -10.50 -12.02
CA THR A 21 5.16 -9.32 -12.49
C THR A 21 6.04 -8.08 -12.58
N SER A 22 7.00 -7.91 -11.66
CA SER A 22 7.93 -6.76 -11.67
C SER A 22 9.11 -6.93 -12.64
N GLY A 23 9.40 -8.15 -13.10
CA GLY A 23 10.63 -8.47 -13.86
C GLY A 23 11.90 -8.39 -13.01
N GLU A 24 11.81 -8.17 -11.70
CA GLU A 24 12.95 -8.14 -10.80
C GLU A 24 13.31 -9.53 -10.29
N ARG A 25 14.59 -9.72 -9.94
CA ARG A 25 15.07 -10.97 -9.33
C ARG A 25 14.39 -11.19 -7.96
N PHE A 26 14.00 -12.43 -7.66
CA PHE A 26 13.36 -12.83 -6.41
C PHE A 26 14.04 -12.26 -5.15
N GLY A 27 15.37 -12.38 -5.06
CA GLY A 27 16.12 -11.85 -3.91
C GLY A 27 16.05 -10.32 -3.76
N LYS A 28 15.87 -9.57 -4.85
CA LYS A 28 15.69 -8.11 -4.82
C LYS A 28 14.30 -7.77 -4.27
N VAL A 29 13.26 -8.44 -4.76
CA VAL A 29 11.88 -8.30 -4.27
C VAL A 29 11.78 -8.66 -2.79
N LEU A 30 12.32 -9.81 -2.40
CA LEU A 30 12.31 -10.25 -0.99
C LEU A 30 13.04 -9.24 -0.09
N SER A 31 14.18 -8.72 -0.54
CA SER A 31 14.93 -7.70 0.20
C SER A 31 14.19 -6.36 0.34
N GLN A 32 13.40 -5.96 -0.66
CA GLN A 32 12.53 -4.79 -0.57
C GLN A 32 11.36 -5.02 0.38
N LEU A 33 10.70 -6.18 0.29
CA LEU A 33 9.60 -6.56 1.19
C LEU A 33 10.07 -6.60 2.65
N ALA A 34 11.21 -7.23 2.91
CA ALA A 34 11.82 -7.25 4.24
C ALA A 34 12.10 -5.83 4.75
N ARG A 35 12.69 -4.96 3.92
CA ARG A 35 12.90 -3.54 4.30
C ARG A 35 11.61 -2.81 4.60
N ARG A 36 10.53 -3.05 3.84
CA ARG A 36 9.23 -2.44 4.07
C ARG A 36 8.62 -2.91 5.39
N GLY A 37 8.72 -4.21 5.70
CA GLY A 37 8.19 -4.78 6.94
C GLY A 37 9.01 -4.44 8.19
N LEU A 38 10.34 -4.27 8.04
CA LEU A 38 11.23 -3.90 9.14
C LEU A 38 11.28 -2.39 9.41
N ARG A 39 10.77 -1.55 8.50
CA ARG A 39 10.56 -0.14 8.81
C ARG A 39 9.53 -0.06 9.94
N GLN A 40 9.93 0.50 11.08
CA GLN A 40 8.98 0.83 12.13
C GLN A 40 7.87 1.68 11.52
N PRO A 41 6.59 1.36 11.77
CA PRO A 41 5.53 2.27 11.39
C PRO A 41 5.87 3.61 12.04
N LEU A 42 5.97 4.67 11.22
CA LEU A 42 5.81 6.03 11.72
C LEU A 42 4.56 5.96 12.57
N LYS A 43 4.69 6.16 13.88
CA LYS A 43 3.58 6.06 14.82
C LYS A 43 2.50 7.01 14.31
N SER A 44 1.55 6.51 13.52
CA SER A 44 0.30 7.19 13.25
C SER A 44 -0.42 7.09 14.58
N ARG A 45 -0.13 8.04 15.46
CA ARG A 45 -0.81 8.16 16.74
C ARG A 45 -2.27 8.32 16.35
N PRO A 46 -3.17 7.38 16.67
CA PRO A 46 -4.57 7.63 16.48
C PRO A 46 -4.89 8.84 17.36
N SER A 47 -5.29 9.95 16.75
CA SER A 47 -5.75 11.12 17.48
C SER A 47 -7.10 10.78 18.12
N GLY A 48 -7.03 10.19 19.31
CA GLY A 48 -8.18 9.99 20.17
C GLY A 48 -9.13 8.88 19.73
N LYS A 49 -10.25 8.82 20.47
CA LYS A 49 -11.24 7.72 20.58
C LYS A 49 -12.03 7.41 19.30
N GLN A 50 -11.42 7.42 18.12
CA GLN A 50 -12.12 7.15 16.87
C GLN A 50 -12.12 5.66 16.53
N ARG A 51 -13.33 5.17 16.23
CA ARG A 51 -13.63 3.77 15.90
C ARG A 51 -13.11 3.35 14.52
N PHE A 52 -12.63 4.30 13.72
CA PHE A 52 -12.20 4.11 12.33
C PHE A 52 -10.82 4.72 12.09
N PRO A 53 -9.97 4.09 11.27
CA PRO A 53 -8.70 4.67 10.84
C PRO A 53 -8.94 5.97 10.07
N THR A 54 -8.31 7.06 10.52
CA THR A 54 -8.27 8.33 9.81
C THR A 54 -6.84 8.61 9.34
N PHE A 55 -6.71 9.43 8.31
CA PHE A 55 -5.43 9.94 7.84
C PHE A 55 -5.38 11.45 8.04
N GLU A 56 -4.20 12.00 8.29
CA GLU A 56 -4.03 13.44 8.44
C GLU A 56 -4.23 14.13 7.09
N VAL A 57 -5.07 15.17 7.09
CA VAL A 57 -5.30 16.05 5.95
C VAL A 57 -4.78 17.43 6.32
N SER A 58 -3.99 18.06 5.46
CA SER A 58 -3.49 19.41 5.71
C SER A 58 -4.66 20.40 5.77
N ALA A 59 -4.55 21.44 6.61
CA ALA A 59 -5.59 22.47 6.74
C ALA A 59 -5.84 23.24 5.42
N GLY A 60 -4.89 23.21 4.49
CA GLY A 60 -5.01 23.81 3.15
C GLY A 60 -5.42 22.83 2.05
N ALA A 61 -5.80 21.60 2.38
CA ALA A 61 -6.21 20.62 1.38
C ALA A 61 -7.54 21.05 0.71
N THR A 62 -7.56 21.00 -0.62
CA THR A 62 -8.77 21.27 -1.40
C THR A 62 -9.83 20.22 -1.10
N VAL A 63 -10.98 20.65 -0.58
CA VAL A 63 -12.15 19.79 -0.39
C VAL A 63 -12.60 19.27 -1.75
N ILE A 64 -12.81 17.96 -1.87
CA ILE A 64 -13.41 17.37 -3.06
C ILE A 64 -14.93 17.61 -2.97
N PRO A 65 -15.50 18.51 -3.80
CA PRO A 65 -16.93 18.81 -3.70
C PRO A 65 -17.74 17.65 -4.27
N ALA A 66 -18.95 17.42 -3.74
CA ALA A 66 -19.85 16.38 -4.23
C ALA A 66 -20.18 16.54 -5.73
N SER A 67 -20.16 17.78 -6.25
CA SER A 67 -20.34 18.06 -7.69
C SER A 67 -19.27 17.45 -8.60
N ARG A 68 -18.10 17.08 -8.06
CA ARG A 68 -17.07 16.35 -8.82
C ARG A 68 -17.51 14.93 -9.18
N ILE A 69 -18.37 14.32 -8.37
CA ILE A 69 -18.91 12.98 -8.61
C ILE A 69 -19.81 12.97 -9.85
N GLN A 70 -20.63 14.01 -10.00
CA GLN A 70 -21.53 14.14 -11.16
C GLN A 70 -20.74 14.19 -12.48
N LYS A 71 -19.64 14.96 -12.52
CA LYS A 71 -18.78 15.03 -13.71
C LYS A 71 -18.16 13.68 -14.10
N VAL A 72 -17.78 12.87 -13.12
CA VAL A 72 -17.21 11.53 -13.39
C VAL A 72 -18.29 10.59 -13.93
N LEU A 73 -19.52 10.63 -13.37
CA LEU A 73 -20.65 9.83 -13.87
C LEU A 73 -21.05 10.24 -15.30
N ASP A 74 -20.97 11.52 -15.61
CA ASP A 74 -21.29 12.06 -16.94
C ASP A 74 -20.18 11.71 -17.97
N GLU A 75 -18.92 11.58 -17.54
CA GLU A 75 -17.75 11.27 -18.39
C GLU A 75 -17.55 9.76 -18.63
N GLU A 76 -17.85 8.89 -17.66
CA GLU A 76 -17.68 7.43 -17.80
C GLU A 76 -18.89 6.72 -18.43
N GLY A 77 -20.06 7.38 -18.50
CA GLY A 77 -21.29 6.78 -18.99
C GLY A 77 -21.79 5.62 -18.10
N PRO A 78 -23.09 5.29 -18.12
CA PRO A 78 -23.60 4.14 -17.38
C PRO A 78 -22.99 2.86 -17.98
N LEU A 79 -22.43 2.01 -17.10
CA LEU A 79 -21.97 0.66 -17.39
C LEU A 79 -23.03 -0.17 -18.14
#